data_AF-A0A522N650-F1
#
_entry.id   AF-A0A522N650-F1
#
_cell.length_a   1.000
_cell.length_b   1.000
_cell.length_c   1.000
_cell.angle_alpha   90.00
_cell.angle_beta   90.00
_cell.angle_gamma   90.00
#
_symmetry.space_group_name_H-M   'P 1'
#
loop_
_entity.id
_entity.type
_entity.pdbx_description
1 polymer ?
#
loop_
_entity_poly.entity_id
_entity_poly.type
_entity_poly.pdbx_seq_one_letter_code
_entity_poly.pdbx_strand_id
1 'polypeptide(L)'
;MATTQTRRLGIFFALALVMAATRMHHFGALPDASWGVFFLAGFWLRGSARWAFALLIAEAVLIDFLVITGQGMDFWSHYCISPAYWFMPVYFGALWFGGSTLARRQLGLRLPALGLAVATLLASEAACYLISNGSFYWLSSSVPLPRSFASWFVNLGDWYLPFLGTTALYVGIGAALHVLMVQLARSLRQAHRRDLPH
;
A
#
# COMPACT_ATOMS: atom_id res chain seq x y z
N MET A 1 -9.47 -2.04 -18.25
CA MET A 1 -8.48 -2.78 -19.08
C MET A 1 -8.28 -4.18 -18.50
N ALA A 2 -8.53 -5.24 -19.27
CA ALA A 2 -8.17 -6.59 -18.86
C ALA A 2 -6.65 -6.77 -18.99
N THR A 3 -5.93 -6.77 -17.86
CA THR A 3 -4.52 -7.15 -17.81
C THR A 3 -4.40 -8.66 -17.97
N THR A 4 -3.50 -9.12 -18.84
CA THR A 4 -3.19 -10.56 -18.97
C THR A 4 -2.67 -11.11 -17.65
N GLN A 5 -2.89 -12.40 -17.38
CA GLN A 5 -2.48 -13.03 -16.12
C GLN A 5 -0.97 -12.90 -15.88
N THR A 6 -0.15 -13.07 -16.91
CA THR A 6 1.31 -12.86 -16.86
C THR A 6 1.67 -11.44 -16.40
N ARG A 7 0.97 -10.42 -16.90
CA ARG A 7 1.20 -9.03 -16.50
C ARG A 7 0.80 -8.79 -15.04
N ARG A 8 -0.29 -9.42 -14.57
CA ARG A 8 -0.70 -9.33 -13.16
C ARG A 8 0.34 -9.95 -12.24
N LEU A 9 0.89 -11.11 -12.61
CA LEU A 9 1.98 -11.74 -11.87
C LEU A 9 3.23 -10.86 -11.83
N GLY A 10 3.65 -10.30 -12.96
CA GLY A 10 4.79 -9.38 -12.99
C GLY A 10 4.60 -8.15 -12.10
N ILE A 11 3.41 -7.54 -12.10
CA ILE A 11 3.10 -6.41 -11.21
C ILE A 11 3.09 -6.86 -9.75
N PHE A 12 2.51 -8.01 -9.44
CA PHE A 12 2.52 -8.57 -8.09
C PHE A 12 3.96 -8.77 -7.58
N PHE A 13 4.83 -9.43 -8.36
CA PHE A 13 6.22 -9.65 -7.95
C PHE A 13 7.00 -8.35 -7.78
N ALA A 14 6.78 -7.35 -8.64
CA ALA A 14 7.41 -6.05 -8.49
C ALA A 14 6.98 -5.36 -7.19
N LEU A 15 5.68 -5.39 -6.87
CA LEU A 15 5.15 -4.82 -5.63
C LEU A 15 5.63 -5.56 -4.38
N ALA A 16 5.63 -6.89 -4.41
CA ALA A 16 6.16 -7.76 -3.36
C ALA A 16 7.64 -7.43 -3.09
N LEU A 17 8.47 -7.38 -4.14
CA LEU A 17 9.88 -7.04 -4.02
C LEU A 17 10.11 -5.65 -3.40
N VAL A 18 9.32 -4.65 -3.80
CA VAL A 18 9.40 -3.31 -3.21
C VAL A 18 9.04 -3.35 -1.73
N MET A 19 7.96 -4.06 -1.36
CA MET A 19 7.55 -4.21 0.03
C MET A 19 8.61 -4.93 0.86
N ALA A 20 9.15 -6.05 0.37
CA ALA A 20 10.24 -6.78 1.02
C ALA A 20 11.48 -5.90 1.24
N ALA A 21 11.90 -5.16 0.22
CA ALA A 21 13.08 -4.30 0.30
C ALA A 21 12.93 -3.17 1.35
N THR A 22 11.73 -2.62 1.52
CA THR A 22 11.51 -1.49 2.44
C THR A 22 11.09 -1.93 3.84
N ARG A 23 10.34 -3.04 3.95
CA ARG A 23 9.79 -3.53 5.23
C ARG A 23 10.79 -4.35 6.04
N MET A 24 11.86 -4.86 5.42
CA MET A 24 12.90 -5.58 6.17
C MET A 24 13.71 -4.67 7.11
N HIS A 25 13.56 -3.33 7.04
CA HIS A 25 14.36 -2.32 7.78
C HIS A 25 15.89 -2.44 7.65
N HIS A 26 16.38 -3.42 6.87
CA HIS A 26 17.79 -3.77 6.71
C HIS A 26 18.60 -2.68 6.03
N PHE A 27 17.94 -1.88 5.19
CA PHE A 27 18.55 -0.79 4.45
C PHE A 27 18.50 0.55 5.17
N GLY A 28 17.84 0.66 6.34
CA GLY A 28 17.80 1.82 7.26
C GLY A 28 17.35 3.19 6.70
N ALA A 29 17.39 3.38 5.39
CA ALA A 29 17.29 4.66 4.70
C ALA A 29 15.98 4.82 3.91
N LEU A 30 15.25 3.73 3.67
CA LEU A 30 13.99 3.77 2.93
C LEU A 30 12.81 3.55 3.89
N PRO A 31 11.81 4.44 3.88
CA PRO A 31 10.61 4.24 4.67
C PRO A 31 9.79 3.06 4.13
N ASP A 32 9.00 2.42 4.99
CA ASP A 32 8.19 1.25 4.59
C ASP A 32 7.14 1.61 3.52
N ALA A 33 7.23 0.96 2.36
CA ALA A 33 6.33 1.16 1.24
C ALA A 33 4.98 0.44 1.37
N SER A 34 4.77 -0.40 2.39
CA SER A 34 3.63 -1.32 2.50
C SER A 34 2.28 -0.64 2.21
N TRP A 35 2.02 0.55 2.78
CA TRP A 35 0.74 1.24 2.59
C TRP A 35 0.52 1.66 1.13
N GLY A 36 1.56 2.23 0.51
CA GLY A 36 1.53 2.58 -0.90
C GLY A 36 1.40 1.34 -1.80
N VAL A 37 2.08 0.24 -1.44
CA VAL A 37 1.99 -1.05 -2.13
C VAL A 37 0.57 -1.58 -2.14
N PHE A 38 -0.15 -1.61 -1.00
CA PHE A 38 -1.53 -2.09 -0.96
C PHE A 38 -2.50 -1.21 -1.77
N PHE A 39 -2.30 0.12 -1.78
CA PHE A 39 -3.08 1.02 -2.64
C PHE A 39 -2.82 0.73 -4.14
N LEU A 40 -1.55 0.67 -4.54
CA LEU A 40 -1.15 0.39 -5.93
C LEU A 40 -1.57 -1.02 -6.39
N ALA A 41 -1.50 -2.02 -5.50
CA ALA A 41 -1.98 -3.36 -5.74
C ALA A 41 -3.50 -3.35 -5.96
N GLY A 42 -4.26 -2.62 -5.14
CA GLY A 42 -5.69 -2.39 -5.36
C GLY A 42 -5.99 -1.80 -6.73
N PHE A 43 -5.16 -0.86 -7.19
CA PHE A 43 -5.31 -0.23 -8.50
C PHE A 43 -4.97 -1.17 -9.67
N TRP A 44 -3.79 -1.79 -9.69
CA TRP A 44 -3.32 -2.60 -10.82
C TRP A 44 -3.82 -4.05 -10.81
N LEU A 45 -4.04 -4.63 -9.63
CA LEU A 45 -4.45 -6.02 -9.43
C LEU A 45 -5.93 -6.13 -9.05
N ARG A 46 -6.74 -5.10 -9.34
CA ARG A 46 -8.19 -5.11 -9.13
C ARG A 46 -8.83 -6.42 -9.62
N GLY A 47 -9.61 -7.06 -8.76
CA GLY A 47 -10.27 -8.35 -9.03
C GLY A 47 -9.42 -9.58 -8.72
N SER A 48 -8.18 -9.39 -8.25
CA SER A 48 -7.25 -10.45 -7.84
C SER A 48 -7.10 -10.54 -6.32
N ALA A 49 -7.95 -9.85 -5.55
CA ALA A 49 -7.85 -9.74 -4.10
C ALA A 49 -7.73 -11.11 -3.41
N ARG A 50 -8.52 -12.11 -3.83
CA ARG A 50 -8.52 -13.45 -3.21
C ARG A 50 -7.15 -14.12 -3.09
N TRP A 51 -6.22 -13.79 -3.98
CA TRP A 51 -4.86 -14.34 -3.96
C TRP A 51 -3.82 -13.24 -3.72
N ALA A 52 -3.83 -12.16 -4.49
CA ALA A 52 -2.78 -11.14 -4.43
C ALA A 52 -2.78 -10.39 -3.10
N PHE A 53 -3.97 -10.03 -2.59
CA PHE A 53 -4.07 -9.37 -1.27
C PHE A 53 -3.63 -10.33 -0.17
N ALA A 54 -4.12 -11.58 -0.19
CA ALA A 54 -3.76 -12.59 0.80
C ALA A 54 -2.25 -12.89 0.81
N LEU A 55 -1.61 -12.98 -0.35
CA LEU A 55 -0.17 -13.22 -0.44
C LEU A 55 0.65 -12.01 0.03
N LEU A 56 0.24 -10.77 -0.29
CA LEU A 56 0.91 -9.58 0.27
C LEU A 56 0.76 -9.49 1.79
N ILE A 57 -0.41 -9.87 2.34
CA ILE A 57 -0.59 -9.98 3.79
C ILE A 57 0.35 -11.04 4.37
N ALA A 58 0.41 -12.23 3.77
CA ALA A 58 1.28 -13.30 4.22
C ALA A 58 2.76 -12.90 4.13
N GLU A 59 3.15 -12.18 3.08
CA GLU A 59 4.48 -11.62 2.92
C GLU A 59 4.80 -10.59 4.01
N ALA A 60 3.89 -9.68 4.34
CA ALA A 60 4.08 -8.73 5.43
C ALA A 60 4.31 -9.44 6.78
N VAL A 61 3.50 -10.47 7.10
CA VAL A 61 3.70 -11.29 8.31
C VAL A 61 5.03 -12.02 8.28
N LEU A 62 5.41 -12.61 7.14
CA LEU A 62 6.66 -13.34 6.99
C LEU A 62 7.87 -12.42 7.19
N ILE A 63 7.84 -11.21 6.61
CA ILE A 63 8.91 -10.21 6.80
C ILE A 63 9.00 -9.83 8.28
N ASP A 64 7.87 -9.51 8.92
CA ASP A 64 7.87 -9.14 10.35
C ASP A 64 8.45 -10.26 11.21
N PHE A 65 8.09 -11.52 10.92
CA PHE A 65 8.64 -12.69 11.61
C PHE A 65 10.15 -12.82 11.43
N LEU A 66 10.65 -12.72 10.19
CA LEU A 66 12.07 -12.84 9.88
C LEU A 66 12.90 -11.70 10.51
N VAL A 67 12.39 -10.47 10.47
CA VAL A 67 13.07 -9.30 11.05
C VAL A 67 13.15 -9.43 12.56
N ILE A 68 12.03 -9.71 13.23
CA ILE A 68 11.99 -9.79 14.70
C ILE A 68 12.83 -10.96 15.22
N THR A 69 12.68 -12.14 14.62
CA THR A 69 13.47 -13.32 15.04
C THR A 69 14.95 -13.19 14.67
N GLY A 70 15.26 -12.54 13.55
CA GLY A 70 16.64 -12.23 13.16
C GLY A 70 17.35 -11.27 14.12
N GLN A 71 16.60 -10.46 14.87
CA GLN A 71 17.11 -9.61 15.95
C GLN A 71 17.31 -10.37 17.28
N GLY A 72 17.04 -11.68 17.32
CA GLY A 72 17.15 -12.51 18.53
C GLY A 72 15.99 -12.34 19.51
N MET A 73 14.90 -11.69 19.10
CA MET A 73 13.70 -11.51 19.90
C MET A 73 12.65 -12.58 19.58
N ASP A 74 11.83 -12.94 20.56
CA ASP A 74 10.67 -13.81 20.31
C ASP A 74 9.55 -13.01 19.63
N PHE A 75 9.04 -13.54 18.52
CA PHE A 75 8.02 -12.89 17.68
C PHE A 75 6.78 -12.48 18.50
N TRP A 76 6.28 -13.37 19.34
CA TRP A 76 5.05 -13.13 20.11
C TRP A 76 5.23 -12.17 21.28
N SER A 77 6.47 -11.96 21.71
CA SER A 77 6.82 -11.02 22.78
C SER A 77 7.17 -9.60 22.29
N HIS A 78 7.34 -9.41 20.98
CA HIS A 78 7.73 -8.12 20.41
C HIS A 78 6.60 -7.09 20.51
N TYR A 79 6.94 -5.82 20.81
CA TYR A 79 5.96 -4.77 21.08
C TYR A 79 5.01 -4.45 19.90
N CYS A 80 5.44 -4.73 18.66
CA CYS A 80 4.61 -4.62 17.45
C CYS A 80 3.54 -5.72 17.35
N ILE A 81 3.75 -6.85 18.03
CA ILE A 81 2.87 -8.01 17.99
C ILE A 81 1.96 -7.95 19.21
N SER A 82 0.71 -7.55 18.96
CA SER A 82 -0.34 -7.42 19.96
C SER A 82 -1.68 -7.87 19.36
N PRO A 83 -2.80 -7.91 20.12
CA PRO A 83 -4.11 -8.21 19.53
C PRO A 83 -4.48 -7.28 18.35
N ALA A 84 -3.92 -6.06 18.31
CA ALA A 84 -4.07 -5.13 17.19
C ALA A 84 -3.50 -5.65 15.86
N TYR A 85 -2.53 -6.56 15.89
CA TYR A 85 -1.90 -7.11 14.69
C TYR A 85 -2.91 -7.83 13.77
N TRP A 86 -3.98 -8.39 14.35
CA TRP A 86 -5.10 -8.99 13.60
C TRP A 86 -5.92 -7.99 12.77
N PHE A 87 -5.80 -6.69 13.03
CA PHE A 87 -6.45 -5.65 12.22
C PHE A 87 -5.66 -5.32 10.94
N MET A 88 -4.48 -5.91 10.75
CA MET A 88 -3.65 -5.70 9.57
C MET A 88 -4.35 -5.92 8.23
N PRO A 89 -5.09 -7.03 8.02
CA PRO A 89 -5.87 -7.21 6.82
C PRO A 89 -6.96 -6.14 6.65
N VAL A 90 -7.48 -5.57 7.74
CA VAL A 90 -8.56 -4.57 7.68
C VAL A 90 -8.02 -3.23 7.20
N TYR A 91 -6.94 -2.72 7.81
CA TYR A 91 -6.39 -1.42 7.43
C TYR A 91 -5.74 -1.46 6.04
N PHE A 92 -5.05 -2.54 5.67
CA PHE A 92 -4.55 -2.71 4.30
C PHE A 92 -5.69 -2.92 3.29
N GLY A 93 -6.79 -3.52 3.72
CA GLY A 93 -8.02 -3.65 2.93
C GLY A 93 -8.61 -2.29 2.53
N ALA A 94 -8.53 -1.28 3.41
CA ALA A 94 -8.97 0.08 3.11
C ALA A 94 -8.18 0.69 1.93
N LEU A 95 -6.85 0.58 1.96
CA LEU A 95 -5.95 1.04 0.88
C LEU A 95 -6.21 0.30 -0.42
N TRP A 96 -6.33 -1.02 -0.36
CA TRP A 96 -6.68 -1.84 -1.53
C TRP A 96 -8.01 -1.41 -2.14
N PHE A 97 -9.01 -1.13 -1.31
CA PHE A 97 -10.31 -0.65 -1.75
C PHE A 97 -10.23 0.74 -2.40
N GLY A 98 -9.41 1.65 -1.85
CA GLY A 98 -9.12 2.96 -2.42
C GLY A 98 -8.58 2.86 -3.85
N GLY A 99 -7.48 2.13 -4.04
CA GLY A 99 -6.89 1.90 -5.36
C GLY A 99 -7.83 1.17 -6.32
N SER A 100 -8.57 0.17 -5.81
CA SER A 100 -9.58 -0.57 -6.57
C SER A 100 -10.72 0.32 -7.06
N THR A 101 -11.10 1.34 -6.28
CA THR A 101 -12.16 2.29 -6.62
C THR A 101 -11.69 3.24 -7.72
N LEU A 102 -10.47 3.76 -7.60
CA LEU A 102 -9.82 4.56 -8.64
C LEU A 102 -9.76 3.78 -9.97
N ALA A 103 -9.29 2.54 -9.92
CA ALA A 103 -9.23 1.67 -11.10
C ALA A 103 -10.62 1.40 -11.70
N ARG A 104 -11.66 1.22 -10.90
CA ARG A 104 -13.02 0.93 -11.40
C ARG A 104 -13.58 2.05 -12.27
N ARG A 105 -13.28 3.31 -11.95
CA ARG A 105 -13.84 4.48 -12.63
C ARG A 105 -13.25 4.74 -14.02
N GLN A 106 -12.12 4.11 -14.37
CA GLN A 106 -11.49 4.12 -15.71
C GLN A 106 -11.38 5.53 -16.37
N LEU A 107 -11.07 6.56 -15.58
CA LEU A 107 -11.09 7.96 -16.05
C LEU A 107 -9.91 8.34 -16.99
N GLY A 108 -8.95 7.44 -17.19
CA GLY A 108 -7.77 7.68 -18.02
C GLY A 108 -6.82 8.72 -17.43
N LEU A 109 -5.97 9.30 -18.28
CA LEU A 109 -5.03 10.37 -17.89
C LEU A 109 -5.69 11.75 -18.08
N ARG A 110 -6.63 12.09 -17.20
CA ARG A 110 -7.39 13.36 -17.23
C ARG A 110 -7.37 14.04 -15.85
N LEU A 111 -7.57 15.35 -15.78
CA LEU A 111 -7.64 16.09 -14.51
C LEU A 111 -8.63 15.50 -13.49
N PRO A 112 -9.85 15.07 -13.88
CA PRO A 112 -10.77 14.40 -12.93
C PRO A 112 -10.23 13.08 -12.37
N ALA A 113 -9.35 12.39 -13.11
CA ALA A 113 -8.69 11.18 -12.63
C ALA A 113 -7.68 11.49 -11.53
N LEU A 114 -6.97 12.61 -11.64
CA LEU A 114 -6.05 13.08 -10.59
C LEU A 114 -6.83 13.47 -9.33
N GLY A 115 -7.92 14.23 -9.46
CA GLY A 115 -8.78 14.58 -8.33
C GLY A 115 -9.33 13.35 -7.62
N LEU A 116 -9.81 12.35 -8.37
CA LEU A 116 -10.26 11.08 -7.80
C LEU A 116 -9.11 10.28 -7.16
N ALA A 117 -7.92 10.29 -7.76
CA ALA A 117 -6.75 9.60 -7.20
C ALA A 117 -6.37 10.17 -5.84
N VAL A 118 -6.29 11.51 -5.74
CA VAL A 118 -6.03 12.20 -4.46
C VAL A 118 -7.14 11.90 -3.45
N ALA A 119 -8.41 12.04 -3.84
CA ALA A 119 -9.53 11.80 -2.92
C ALA A 119 -9.57 10.36 -2.39
N THR A 120 -9.39 9.38 -3.26
CA THR A 120 -9.37 7.96 -2.85
C THR A 120 -8.14 7.62 -2.03
N LEU A 121 -6.98 8.18 -2.34
CA LEU A 121 -5.77 8.03 -1.53
C LEU A 121 -5.99 8.57 -0.13
N LEU A 122 -6.36 9.84 0.02
CA LEU A 122 -6.58 10.49 1.32
C LEU A 122 -7.65 9.77 2.15
N ALA A 123 -8.77 9.38 1.54
CA ALA A 123 -9.83 8.69 2.27
C ALA A 123 -9.40 7.28 2.74
N SER A 124 -8.70 6.54 1.88
CA SER A 124 -8.27 5.17 2.23
C SER A 124 -7.08 5.15 3.19
N GLU A 125 -6.16 6.12 3.07
CA GLU A 125 -5.05 6.32 3.98
C GLU A 125 -5.55 6.74 5.36
N ALA A 126 -6.46 7.73 5.45
CA ALA A 126 -7.03 8.14 6.73
C ALA A 126 -7.78 6.98 7.43
N ALA A 127 -8.53 6.17 6.68
CA ALA A 127 -9.18 4.98 7.21
C ALA A 127 -8.15 3.93 7.67
N CYS A 128 -7.12 3.66 6.88
CA CYS A 128 -6.03 2.76 7.24
C CYS A 128 -5.33 3.22 8.52
N TYR A 129 -4.95 4.49 8.58
CA TYR A 129 -4.27 5.09 9.72
C TYR A 129 -5.12 5.07 10.97
N LEU A 130 -6.39 5.46 10.90
CA LEU A 130 -7.30 5.41 12.04
C LEU A 130 -7.47 3.99 12.60
N ILE A 131 -7.62 2.99 11.73
CA ILE A 131 -7.76 1.59 12.13
C ILE A 131 -6.46 1.05 12.72
N SER A 132 -5.32 1.30 12.06
CA SER A 132 -4.00 0.84 12.51
C SER A 132 -3.61 1.48 13.84
N ASN A 133 -3.64 2.82 13.91
CA ASN A 133 -3.30 3.57 15.12
C ASN A 133 -4.29 3.28 16.25
N GLY A 134 -5.59 3.32 15.97
CA GLY A 134 -6.63 3.08 16.97
C GLY A 134 -6.58 1.66 17.54
N SER A 135 -6.50 0.63 16.69
CA SER A 135 -6.39 -0.75 17.18
C SER A 135 -5.15 -0.95 18.05
N PHE A 136 -4.00 -0.40 17.65
CA PHE A 136 -2.77 -0.47 18.45
C PHE A 136 -2.92 0.27 19.78
N TYR A 137 -3.39 1.52 19.76
CA TYR A 137 -3.55 2.34 20.96
C TYR A 137 -4.43 1.66 22.01
N TRP A 138 -5.57 1.11 21.59
CA TRP A 138 -6.56 0.57 22.52
C TRP A 138 -6.31 -0.88 22.94
N LEU A 139 -5.69 -1.70 22.09
CA LEU A 139 -5.55 -3.15 22.31
C LEU A 139 -4.13 -3.59 22.68
N SER A 140 -3.10 -2.79 22.38
CA SER A 140 -1.71 -3.17 22.65
C SER A 140 -1.34 -3.02 24.12
N SER A 141 -0.66 -4.01 24.69
CA SER A 141 -0.05 -3.93 26.02
C SER A 141 1.12 -2.94 26.07
N SER A 142 1.67 -2.57 24.92
CA SER A 142 2.77 -1.59 24.77
C SER A 142 2.34 -0.15 25.07
N VAL A 143 1.03 0.12 25.15
CA VAL A 143 0.46 1.44 25.47
C VAL A 143 0.04 1.45 26.94
N PRO A 144 0.67 2.29 27.79
CA PRO A 144 0.42 2.33 29.23
C PRO A 144 -1.04 2.66 29.59
N LEU A 145 -1.48 2.15 30.74
CA LEU A 145 -2.76 2.52 31.35
C LEU A 145 -2.58 3.70 32.32
N PRO A 146 -3.59 4.60 32.46
CA PRO A 146 -4.89 4.59 31.80
C PRO A 146 -4.85 5.18 30.38
N ARG A 147 -5.57 4.53 29.45
CA ARG A 147 -5.76 5.03 28.09
C ARG A 147 -6.90 6.05 28.07
N SER A 148 -6.70 7.16 27.37
CA SER A 148 -7.72 8.20 27.18
C SER A 148 -7.92 8.55 25.71
N PHE A 149 -9.11 9.05 25.36
CA PHE A 149 -9.37 9.57 24.02
C PHE A 149 -8.50 10.80 23.69
N ALA A 150 -8.20 11.64 24.68
CA ALA A 150 -7.36 12.83 24.49
C ALA A 150 -5.93 12.44 24.09
N SER A 151 -5.31 11.52 24.83
CA SER A 151 -3.95 11.03 24.54
C SER A 151 -3.90 10.27 23.22
N TRP A 152 -4.95 9.52 22.89
CA TRP A 152 -5.07 8.88 21.57
C TRP A 152 -5.11 9.91 20.44
N PHE A 153 -5.91 10.96 20.59
CA PHE A 153 -6.08 11.98 19.55
C PHE A 153 -4.79 12.77 19.31
N VAL A 154 -4.03 13.08 20.36
CA VAL A 154 -2.69 13.67 20.23
C VAL A 154 -1.76 12.74 19.45
N ASN A 155 -1.69 11.46 19.85
CA ASN A 155 -0.88 10.46 19.15
C ASN A 155 -1.29 10.28 17.68
N LEU A 156 -2.59 10.31 17.39
CA LEU A 156 -3.14 10.27 16.05
C LEU A 156 -2.63 11.47 15.22
N GLY A 157 -2.60 12.68 15.78
CA GLY A 157 -2.10 13.89 15.13
C GLY A 157 -0.59 13.88 14.88
N ASP A 158 0.19 13.42 15.85
CA ASP A 158 1.66 13.43 15.80
C ASP A 158 2.22 12.63 14.61
N TRP A 159 1.58 11.51 14.27
CA TRP A 159 2.10 10.56 13.29
C TRP A 159 1.37 10.58 11.94
N TYR A 160 0.24 11.28 11.80
CA TYR A 160 -0.55 11.21 10.57
C TYR A 160 0.22 11.69 9.33
N LEU A 161 0.85 12.87 9.40
CA LEU A 161 1.56 13.45 8.25
C LEU A 161 2.76 12.61 7.77
N PRO A 162 3.62 12.06 8.65
CA PRO A 162 4.67 11.12 8.23
C PRO A 162 4.15 9.89 7.47
N PHE A 163 3.07 9.27 7.95
CA PHE A 163 2.46 8.10 7.30
C PHE A 163 1.82 8.45 5.95
N LEU A 164 1.07 9.55 5.91
CA LEU A 164 0.50 10.06 4.67
C LEU A 164 1.59 10.42 3.66
N GLY A 165 2.65 11.12 4.08
CA GLY A 165 3.75 11.54 3.23
C GLY A 165 4.47 10.35 2.58
N THR A 166 4.79 9.33 3.37
CA THR A 166 5.40 8.09 2.88
C THR A 166 4.49 7.36 1.89
N THR A 167 3.22 7.21 2.24
CA THR A 167 2.22 6.56 1.37
C THR A 167 2.08 7.32 0.05
N ALA A 168 1.97 8.65 0.10
CA ALA A 168 1.84 9.51 -1.06
C ALA A 168 3.09 9.49 -1.96
N LEU A 169 4.29 9.40 -1.38
CA LEU A 169 5.54 9.26 -2.12
C LEU A 169 5.53 8.00 -2.98
N TYR A 170 5.29 6.82 -2.39
CA TYR A 170 5.29 5.56 -3.13
C TYR A 170 4.15 5.48 -4.15
N VAL A 171 2.95 5.96 -3.80
CA VAL A 171 1.83 6.05 -4.75
C VAL A 171 2.16 7.01 -5.90
N GLY A 172 2.81 8.14 -5.61
CA GLY A 172 3.27 9.11 -6.61
C GLY A 172 4.28 8.52 -7.58
N ILE A 173 5.27 7.77 -7.08
CA ILE A 173 6.22 7.02 -7.91
C ILE A 173 5.47 6.03 -8.81
N GLY A 174 4.56 5.24 -8.23
CA GLY A 174 3.74 4.29 -8.99
C GLY A 174 2.89 4.97 -10.07
N ALA A 175 2.31 6.12 -9.76
CA ALA A 175 1.53 6.92 -10.72
C ALA A 175 2.40 7.46 -11.86
N ALA A 176 3.58 8.00 -11.56
CA ALA A 176 4.53 8.50 -12.57
C ALA A 176 4.96 7.38 -13.52
N LEU A 177 5.31 6.20 -13.00
CA LEU A 177 5.63 5.01 -13.79
C LEU A 177 4.44 4.57 -14.65
N HIS A 178 3.22 4.59 -14.09
CA HIS A 178 2.02 4.26 -14.84
C HIS A 178 1.80 5.20 -16.03
N VAL A 179 1.93 6.50 -15.81
CA VAL A 179 1.80 7.54 -16.86
C VAL A 179 2.85 7.31 -17.94
N LEU A 180 4.12 7.16 -17.57
CA LEU A 180 5.21 6.93 -18.51
C LEU A 180 4.96 5.71 -19.38
N MET A 181 4.56 4.58 -18.78
CA MET A 181 4.28 3.34 -19.51
C MET A 181 3.06 3.47 -20.44
N VAL A 182 2.01 4.19 -20.02
CA VAL A 182 0.84 4.46 -20.87
C VAL A 182 1.23 5.33 -22.06
N GLN A 183 2.08 6.34 -21.87
CA GLN A 183 2.54 7.23 -22.94
C GLN A 183 3.47 6.50 -23.91
N LEU A 184 4.42 5.71 -23.41
CA LEU A 184 5.30 4.88 -24.25
C LEU A 184 4.50 3.86 -25.08
N ALA A 185 3.51 3.20 -24.47
CA ALA A 185 2.65 2.28 -25.21
C ALA A 185 1.77 2.99 -26.27
N ARG A 186 1.48 4.29 -26.10
CA ARG A 186 0.77 5.08 -27.11
C ARG A 186 1.70 5.49 -28.25
N SER A 187 2.92 5.94 -27.95
CA SER A 187 3.90 6.34 -28.98
C SER A 187 4.31 5.16 -29.86
N LEU A 188 4.58 3.99 -29.27
CA LEU A 188 4.93 2.78 -30.03
C LEU A 188 3.79 2.33 -30.97
N ARG A 189 2.53 2.43 -30.51
CA ARG A 189 1.36 2.13 -31.36
C ARG A 189 1.16 3.13 -32.49
N GLN A 190 1.50 4.40 -32.26
CA GLN A 190 1.44 5.44 -33.29
C GLN A 190 2.55 5.25 -34.34
N ALA A 191 3.76 4.88 -33.92
CA ALA A 191 4.86 4.55 -34.83
C ALA A 191 4.51 3.35 -35.72
N HIS A 192 4.09 2.23 -35.12
CA HIS A 192 3.71 1.03 -35.88
C HIS A 192 2.56 1.25 -36.88
N ARG A 193 1.61 2.16 -36.58
CA ARG A 193 0.53 2.53 -37.51
C ARG A 193 1.00 3.37 -38.71
N ARG A 194 2.11 4.10 -38.58
CA ARG A 194 2.69 4.89 -39.68
C ARG A 194 3.50 4.02 -40.65
N ASP A 195 4.01 2.87 -40.21
CA ASP A 195 4.86 1.97 -40.99
C ASP A 195 4.06 0.93 -41.82
N LEU A 196 2.72 0.91 -41.74
CA LEU A 196 1.88 0.06 -42.60
C LEU A 196 1.61 0.77 -43.94
N PRO A 197 2.09 0.24 -45.09
CA PRO A 197 1.76 0.81 -46.40
C PRO A 197 0.26 0.67 -46.69
N HIS A 198 -0.33 1.71 -47.26
CA HIS A 198 -1.71 1.74 -47.76
C HIS A 198 -1.92 0.81 -48.95
#